data_AF-A0A453BRI6-F1
#
_entry.id   AF-A0A453BRI6-F1
#
_cell.length_a   1.000
_cell.length_b   1.000
_cell.length_c   1.000
_cell.angle_alpha   90.00
_cell.angle_beta   90.00
_cell.angle_gamma   90.00
#
_symmetry.space_group_name_H-M   'P 1'
#
loop_
_entity.id
_entity.type
_entity.pdbx_description
1 polymer ?
#
loop_
_entity_poly.entity_id
_entity_poly.type
_entity_poly.pdbx_seq_one_letter_code
_entity_poly.pdbx_strand_id
1 'polypeptide(L)'
;YALHSTLRSLLDIRVAVVGGVHFSLLSKVQHDIGDSCSLDYLIDSIFPLFRKHIEPDLHHAQIRIDNSFVCSFREPYYKLKCKNELPDGQKFYSFDKSKSETENFIEMYLRPPFASEEIKIDDWIKVMQCGIRYYLSLGDQRIVDKFFIIRPKAEFEVGRTTLGGLLALGYSVVVSFKRTSRTVKRDQLLIAAETIDSLNESFLVLKGPSRKV
;
A
#
# COMPACT_ATOMS: atom_id res chain seq x y z
N TYR A 1 1.13 26.37 18.81
CA TYR A 1 0.82 25.43 17.72
C TYR A 1 0.88 26.20 16.40
N ALA A 2 1.47 25.61 15.35
CA ALA A 2 1.61 26.23 14.02
C ALA A 2 0.28 26.61 13.33
N LEU A 3 -0.86 26.26 13.94
CA LEU A 3 -2.22 26.48 13.46
C LEU A 3 -3.01 27.50 14.30
N HIS A 4 -2.35 28.29 15.16
CA HIS A 4 -3.04 29.27 15.99
C HIS A 4 -3.69 30.37 15.14
N SER A 5 -4.93 30.76 15.47
CA SER A 5 -5.74 31.68 14.67
C SER A 5 -5.07 33.03 14.40
N THR A 6 -4.29 33.53 15.37
CA THR A 6 -3.53 34.79 15.26
C THR A 6 -2.42 34.76 14.22
N LEU A 7 -1.89 33.58 13.87
CA LEU A 7 -0.85 33.45 12.84
C LEU A 7 -1.45 33.42 11.43
N ARG A 8 -2.74 33.12 11.28
CA ARG A 8 -3.39 32.90 9.97
C ARG A 8 -3.36 34.13 9.07
N SER A 9 -3.48 35.33 9.64
CA SER A 9 -3.40 36.59 8.91
C SER A 9 -1.98 36.97 8.48
N LEU A 10 -0.97 36.28 9.01
CA LEU A 10 0.44 36.53 8.72
C LEU A 10 1.02 35.55 7.69
N LEU A 11 0.21 34.59 7.20
CA LEU A 11 0.64 33.56 6.26
C LEU A 11 0.20 33.93 4.83
N ASP A 12 1.18 34.22 3.97
CA ASP A 12 0.94 34.51 2.55
C ASP A 12 0.47 33.27 1.78
N ILE A 13 1.00 32.10 2.13
CA ILE A 13 0.69 30.81 1.49
C ILE A 13 0.48 29.75 2.56
N ARG A 14 -0.57 28.94 2.40
CA ARG A 14 -0.83 27.73 3.21
C ARG A 14 -0.92 26.53 2.28
N VAL A 15 -0.09 25.54 2.59
CA VAL A 15 -0.06 24.26 1.90
C VAL A 15 -0.52 23.18 2.87
N ALA A 16 -1.53 22.41 2.48
CA ALA A 16 -1.98 21.23 3.19
C ALA A 16 -1.56 19.98 2.42
N VAL A 17 -0.85 19.08 3.09
CA VAL A 17 -0.57 17.73 2.60
C VAL A 17 -1.47 16.78 3.37
N VAL A 18 -2.44 16.20 2.69
CA VAL A 18 -3.47 15.32 3.25
C VAL A 18 -3.20 13.89 2.76
N GLY A 19 -3.31 12.90 3.64
CA GLY A 19 -3.03 11.49 3.32
C GLY A 19 -1.62 11.04 3.72
N GLY A 20 -1.51 9.82 4.26
CA GLY A 20 -0.23 9.18 4.64
C GLY A 20 0.33 9.60 6.01
N VAL A 21 0.09 10.85 6.42
CA VAL A 21 0.56 11.41 7.71
C VAL A 21 0.05 10.62 8.91
N HIS A 22 -1.19 10.09 8.84
CA HIS A 22 -1.76 9.28 9.90
C HIS A 22 -0.98 7.98 10.15
N PHE A 23 -0.53 7.32 9.09
CA PHE A 23 0.21 6.07 9.21
C PHE A 23 1.59 6.30 9.83
N SER A 24 2.31 7.33 9.38
CA SER A 24 3.63 7.67 9.92
C SER A 24 3.53 8.09 11.40
N LEU A 25 2.49 8.84 11.76
CA LEU A 25 2.24 9.22 13.15
C LEU A 25 1.93 8.01 14.03
N LEU A 26 1.03 7.12 13.60
CA LEU A 26 0.70 5.90 14.35
C LEU A 26 1.90 4.96 14.49
N SER A 27 2.65 4.75 13.41
CA SER A 27 3.88 3.94 13.42
C SER A 27 4.91 4.50 14.41
N LYS A 28 5.10 5.82 14.41
CA LYS A 28 6.04 6.49 15.30
C LYS A 28 5.59 6.40 16.76
N VAL A 29 4.32 6.68 17.05
CA VAL A 29 3.76 6.61 18.40
C VAL A 29 3.86 5.18 18.95
N GLN A 30 3.47 4.18 18.15
CA GLN A 30 3.57 2.77 18.56
C GLN A 30 5.03 2.34 18.81
N HIS A 31 5.97 2.80 17.98
CA HIS A 31 7.39 2.54 18.21
C HIS A 31 7.90 3.15 19.53
N ASP A 32 7.49 4.38 19.84
CA ASP A 32 7.99 5.12 21.01
C ASP A 32 7.40 4.62 22.34
N ILE A 33 6.15 4.18 22.35
CA ILE A 33 5.46 3.70 23.57
C ILE A 33 5.52 2.17 23.74
N GLY A 34 6.00 1.44 22.72
CA GLY A 34 6.01 -0.01 22.66
C GLY A 34 4.61 -0.64 22.56
N ASP A 35 4.53 -1.97 22.68
CA ASP A 35 3.28 -2.75 22.57
C ASP A 35 2.31 -2.58 23.78
N SER A 36 2.48 -1.51 24.56
CA SER A 36 1.70 -1.23 25.76
C SER A 36 0.25 -0.82 25.47
N CYS A 37 -0.03 -0.31 24.27
CA CYS A 37 -1.35 0.14 23.83
C CYS A 37 -1.76 -0.56 22.53
N SER A 38 -3.03 -0.94 22.40
CA SER A 38 -3.53 -1.48 21.14
C SER A 38 -3.60 -0.40 20.05
N LEU A 39 -3.43 -0.83 18.80
CA LEU A 39 -3.54 0.07 17.65
C LEU A 39 -4.93 0.71 17.55
N ASP A 40 -5.99 -0.03 17.89
CA ASP A 40 -7.36 0.50 17.97
C ASP A 40 -7.47 1.64 18.99
N TYR A 41 -6.88 1.48 20.18
CA TYR A 41 -6.88 2.53 21.21
C TYR A 41 -6.13 3.79 20.75
N LEU A 42 -4.99 3.62 20.08
CA LEU A 42 -4.24 4.74 19.50
C LEU A 42 -5.04 5.48 18.43
N ILE A 43 -5.72 4.74 17.55
CA ILE A 43 -6.62 5.30 16.54
C ILE A 43 -7.72 6.11 17.21
N ASP A 44 -8.41 5.53 18.18
CA ASP A 44 -9.54 6.17 18.86
C ASP A 44 -9.13 7.36 19.73
N SER A 45 -7.88 7.40 20.18
CA SER A 45 -7.34 8.52 20.95
C SER A 45 -6.87 9.67 20.05
N ILE A 46 -6.15 9.36 18.96
CA ILE A 46 -5.45 10.36 18.13
C ILE A 46 -6.38 10.95 17.06
N PHE A 47 -7.19 10.13 16.39
CA PHE A 47 -8.01 10.61 15.26
C PHE A 47 -9.05 11.66 15.67
N PRO A 48 -9.78 11.55 16.80
CA PRO A 48 -10.71 12.59 17.20
C PRO A 48 -10.03 13.93 17.46
N LEU A 49 -8.83 13.93 18.07
CA LEU A 49 -8.04 15.15 18.28
C LEU A 49 -7.57 15.75 16.96
N PHE A 50 -7.12 14.92 16.02
CA PHE A 50 -6.79 15.37 14.68
C PHE A 50 -7.99 16.03 13.98
N ARG A 51 -9.15 15.38 13.99
CA ARG A 51 -10.38 15.93 13.39
C ARG A 51 -10.80 17.26 14.02
N LYS A 52 -10.62 17.38 15.34
CA LYS A 52 -11.00 18.58 16.06
C LYS A 52 -10.04 19.75 15.86
N HIS A 53 -8.73 19.46 15.79
CA HIS A 53 -7.70 20.50 15.93
C HIS A 53 -6.81 20.71 14.70
N ILE A 54 -6.80 19.78 13.74
CA ILE A 54 -5.93 19.83 12.56
C ILE A 54 -6.75 19.86 11.27
N GLU A 55 -7.76 19.00 11.14
CA GLU A 55 -8.59 18.88 9.94
C GLU A 55 -9.24 20.20 9.48
N PRO A 56 -9.76 21.07 10.37
CA PRO A 56 -10.34 22.35 9.95
C PRO A 56 -9.33 23.26 9.24
N ASP A 57 -8.06 23.25 9.66
CA ASP A 57 -7.01 24.08 9.05
C ASP A 57 -6.58 23.56 7.68
N LEU A 58 -6.67 22.24 7.44
CA LEU A 58 -6.41 21.65 6.12
C LEU A 58 -7.42 22.15 5.07
N HIS A 59 -8.67 22.43 5.47
CA HIS A 59 -9.67 23.01 4.58
C HIS A 59 -9.38 24.47 4.20
N HIS A 60 -8.61 25.20 5.01
CA HIS A 60 -8.28 26.61 4.77
C HIS A 60 -6.98 26.82 3.96
N ALA A 61 -6.32 25.75 3.55
CA ALA A 61 -5.12 25.81 2.72
C ALA A 61 -5.44 26.19 1.28
N GLN A 62 -4.64 27.09 0.69
CA GLN A 62 -4.78 27.46 -0.72
C GLN A 62 -4.32 26.33 -1.65
N ILE A 63 -3.26 25.62 -1.27
CA ILE A 63 -2.74 24.49 -2.03
C ILE A 63 -2.99 23.23 -1.22
N ARG A 64 -3.72 22.28 -1.80
CA ARG A 64 -4.01 20.98 -1.19
C ARG A 64 -3.39 19.89 -2.04
N ILE A 65 -2.45 19.17 -1.43
CA ILE A 65 -1.88 17.94 -2.00
C ILE A 65 -2.61 16.80 -1.29
N ASP A 66 -3.55 16.17 -1.98
CA ASP A 66 -4.27 15.02 -1.48
C ASP A 66 -3.61 13.73 -1.97
N ASN A 67 -3.10 12.95 -1.04
CA ASN A 67 -2.71 11.57 -1.27
C ASN A 67 -3.88 10.68 -0.86
N SER A 68 -4.80 10.46 -1.79
CA SER A 68 -5.94 9.59 -1.60
C SER A 68 -5.47 8.14 -1.54
N PHE A 69 -5.09 7.68 -0.36
CA PHE A 69 -5.02 6.24 -0.11
C PHE A 69 -6.44 5.71 -0.29
N VAL A 70 -6.62 4.77 -1.21
CA VAL A 70 -7.90 4.12 -1.54
C VAL A 70 -8.57 3.50 -0.30
N CYS A 71 -7.84 3.38 0.82
CA CYS A 71 -8.29 2.80 2.08
C CYS A 71 -7.68 3.60 3.25
N SER A 72 -8.51 4.09 4.17
CA SER A 72 -8.04 4.65 5.45
C SER A 72 -8.09 3.59 6.55
N PHE A 73 -7.50 3.84 7.73
CA PHE A 73 -7.70 2.95 8.87
C PHE A 73 -9.18 2.76 9.26
N ARG A 74 -10.05 3.73 8.91
CA ARG A 74 -11.50 3.64 9.11
C ARG A 74 -12.24 2.91 8.00
N GLU A 75 -11.62 2.78 6.83
CA GLU A 75 -12.14 2.04 5.67
C GLU A 75 -11.07 1.05 5.18
N PRO A 76 -10.67 0.08 6.03
CA PRO A 76 -9.59 -0.83 5.70
C PRO A 76 -10.01 -1.78 4.59
N TYR A 77 -9.07 -2.11 3.71
CA TYR A 77 -9.24 -3.14 2.71
C TYR A 77 -8.31 -4.30 3.02
N TYR A 78 -8.91 -5.40 3.46
CA TYR A 78 -8.19 -6.56 3.94
C TYR A 78 -7.68 -7.39 2.77
N LYS A 79 -6.52 -8.02 2.97
CA LYS A 79 -5.93 -8.98 2.03
C LYS A 79 -5.49 -10.22 2.81
N LEU A 80 -6.08 -11.37 2.49
CA LEU A 80 -5.59 -12.68 2.91
C LEU A 80 -4.86 -13.32 1.73
N LYS A 81 -3.64 -13.82 1.94
CA LYS A 81 -2.87 -14.55 0.92
C LYS A 81 -2.39 -15.87 1.52
N CYS A 82 -2.74 -16.97 0.88
CA CYS A 82 -2.39 -18.32 1.32
C CYS A 82 -1.66 -19.05 0.18
N LYS A 83 -0.59 -19.77 0.50
CA LYS A 83 0.11 -20.64 -0.45
C LYS A 83 -0.74 -21.88 -0.73
N ASN A 84 -0.69 -22.37 -1.96
CA ASN A 84 -1.28 -23.66 -2.31
C ASN A 84 -0.32 -24.78 -1.95
N GLU A 85 -0.73 -25.63 -1.01
CA GLU A 85 0.04 -26.80 -0.55
C GLU A 85 -0.51 -28.12 -1.12
N LEU A 86 -1.57 -28.07 -1.94
CA LEU A 86 -2.16 -29.29 -2.50
C LEU A 86 -1.22 -29.93 -3.54
N PRO A 87 -0.87 -31.22 -3.40
CA PRO A 87 0.09 -31.92 -4.26
C PRO A 87 -0.33 -32.06 -5.73
N ASP A 88 -1.61 -31.86 -6.06
CA ASP A 88 -2.20 -32.27 -7.35
C ASP A 88 -2.75 -31.10 -8.19
N GLY A 89 -2.37 -29.86 -7.88
CA GLY A 89 -2.81 -28.70 -8.67
C GLY A 89 -4.34 -28.49 -8.69
N GLN A 90 -5.09 -29.19 -7.82
CA GLN A 90 -6.52 -28.96 -7.66
C GLN A 90 -6.74 -27.50 -7.28
N LYS A 91 -7.53 -26.83 -8.13
CA LYS A 91 -7.85 -25.42 -7.98
C LYS A 91 -8.69 -25.27 -6.72
N PHE A 92 -8.19 -24.52 -5.72
CA PHE A 92 -8.95 -24.10 -4.53
C PHE A 92 -10.39 -23.66 -4.84
N TYR A 93 -10.57 -23.07 -6.03
CA TYR A 93 -11.83 -22.56 -6.51
C TYR A 93 -11.97 -22.83 -8.01
N SER A 94 -13.10 -23.40 -8.42
CA SER A 94 -13.50 -23.41 -9.82
C SER A 94 -14.01 -22.01 -10.19
N PHE A 95 -13.12 -21.18 -10.72
CA PHE A 95 -13.56 -19.95 -11.37
C PHE A 95 -14.29 -20.32 -12.66
N ASP A 96 -15.57 -19.98 -12.72
CA ASP A 96 -16.32 -19.95 -13.96
C ASP A 96 -15.53 -19.13 -14.99
N LYS A 97 -15.16 -19.76 -16.11
CA LYS A 97 -14.33 -19.14 -17.15
C LYS A 97 -15.00 -17.90 -17.74
N SER A 98 -16.34 -17.82 -17.70
CA SER A 98 -17.10 -16.71 -18.24
C SER A 98 -17.04 -15.42 -17.41
N LYS A 99 -16.62 -15.49 -16.13
CA LYS A 99 -16.63 -14.37 -15.17
C LYS A 99 -15.26 -14.01 -14.61
N SER A 100 -14.20 -14.65 -15.11
CA SER A 100 -12.84 -14.45 -14.60
C SER A 100 -12.00 -13.61 -15.54
N GLU A 101 -11.34 -12.60 -15.00
CA GLU A 101 -10.33 -11.82 -15.70
C GLU A 101 -8.96 -12.45 -15.44
N THR A 102 -8.07 -12.44 -16.44
CA THR A 102 -6.69 -12.93 -16.29
C THR A 102 -5.73 -11.85 -16.73
N GLU A 103 -4.85 -11.47 -15.82
CA GLU A 103 -3.84 -10.44 -16.03
C GLU A 103 -2.45 -11.03 -15.80
N ASN A 104 -1.51 -10.62 -16.66
CA ASN A 104 -0.11 -11.01 -16.56
C ASN A 104 0.72 -9.81 -16.12
N PHE A 105 1.52 -10.03 -15.09
CA PHE A 105 2.34 -9.00 -14.47
C PHE A 105 3.82 -9.33 -14.60
N ILE A 106 4.63 -8.31 -14.84
CA ILE A 106 6.07 -8.35 -14.57
C ILE A 106 6.31 -7.45 -13.36
N GLU A 107 6.78 -8.03 -12.27
CA GLU A 107 7.12 -7.29 -11.04
C GLU A 107 8.62 -7.20 -10.90
N MET A 108 9.12 -5.98 -10.69
CA MET A 108 10.52 -5.66 -10.49
C MET A 108 10.68 -4.90 -9.19
N TYR A 109 11.71 -5.23 -8.41
CA TYR A 109 12.09 -4.47 -7.22
C TYR A 109 13.44 -3.82 -7.46
N LEU A 110 13.46 -2.50 -7.34
CA LEU A 110 14.58 -1.63 -7.65
C LEU A 110 15.18 -1.11 -6.35
N ARG A 111 16.47 -1.37 -6.17
CA ARG A 111 17.29 -0.83 -5.09
C ARG A 111 17.88 0.53 -5.51
N PRO A 112 17.92 1.54 -4.62
CA PRO A 112 18.49 2.84 -4.95
C PRO A 112 20.03 2.80 -5.14
N PRO A 113 20.61 3.74 -5.91
CA PRO A 113 22.01 3.75 -6.36
C PRO A 113 23.08 3.73 -5.26
N PHE A 114 22.75 4.20 -4.06
CA PHE A 114 23.70 4.35 -2.94
C PHE A 114 23.34 3.48 -1.73
N ALA A 115 22.41 2.54 -1.90
CA ALA A 115 22.06 1.64 -0.82
C ALA A 115 23.13 0.56 -0.61
N SER A 116 23.53 0.34 0.65
CA SER A 116 24.27 -0.85 1.03
C SER A 116 23.43 -2.13 0.81
N GLU A 117 24.08 -3.29 0.72
CA GLU A 117 23.38 -4.57 0.60
C GLU A 117 22.51 -4.90 1.82
N GLU A 118 22.77 -4.24 2.95
CA GLU A 118 22.07 -4.44 4.23
C GLU A 118 20.79 -3.61 4.39
N ILE A 119 20.45 -2.75 3.42
CA ILE A 119 19.24 -1.93 3.50
C ILE A 119 17.99 -2.81 3.47
N LYS A 120 17.04 -2.45 4.34
CA LYS A 120 15.74 -3.10 4.43
C LYS A 120 14.99 -2.95 3.11
N ILE A 121 14.27 -4.01 2.72
CA ILE A 121 13.40 -4.05 1.54
C ILE A 121 12.40 -2.88 1.54
N ASP A 122 12.09 -2.34 2.73
CA ASP A 122 11.19 -1.22 2.96
C ASP A 122 11.57 0.07 2.20
N ASP A 123 12.81 0.23 1.74
CA ASP A 123 13.27 1.39 0.96
C ASP A 123 13.30 1.14 -0.56
N TRP A 124 12.91 -0.06 -1.01
CA TRP A 124 12.94 -0.40 -2.43
C TRP A 124 11.72 0.15 -3.17
N ILE A 125 11.91 0.43 -4.46
CA ILE A 125 10.82 0.79 -5.37
C ILE A 125 10.34 -0.47 -6.07
N LYS A 126 9.05 -0.79 -5.96
CA LYS A 126 8.43 -1.83 -6.77
C LYS A 126 7.87 -1.21 -8.05
N VAL A 127 8.26 -1.75 -9.20
CA VAL A 127 7.68 -1.45 -10.50
C VAL A 127 6.89 -2.67 -10.96
N MET A 128 5.64 -2.45 -11.38
CA MET A 128 4.76 -3.51 -11.88
C MET A 128 4.25 -3.13 -13.28
N GLN A 129 4.49 -3.99 -14.26
CA GLN A 129 3.92 -3.85 -15.60
C GLN A 129 2.74 -4.80 -15.76
N CYS A 130 1.60 -4.30 -16.27
CA CYS A 130 0.46 -5.10 -16.73
C CYS A 130 0.08 -4.66 -18.14
N GLY A 131 0.39 -5.47 -19.15
CA GLY A 131 0.23 -5.08 -20.55
C GLY A 131 1.01 -3.80 -20.88
N ILE A 132 0.29 -2.74 -21.27
CA ILE A 132 0.85 -1.42 -21.58
C ILE A 132 0.95 -0.48 -20.36
N ARG A 133 0.35 -0.86 -19.23
CA ARG A 133 0.29 -0.02 -18.01
C ARG A 133 1.47 -0.33 -17.11
N TYR A 134 2.05 0.71 -16.54
CA TYR A 134 3.13 0.62 -15.56
C TYR A 134 2.66 1.24 -14.26
N TYR A 135 2.97 0.58 -13.15
CA TYR A 135 2.66 1.05 -11.82
C TYR A 135 3.93 1.11 -10.99
N LEU A 136 4.05 2.13 -10.17
CA LEU A 136 5.12 2.28 -9.19
C LEU A 136 4.50 2.19 -7.80
N SER A 137 5.09 1.36 -6.94
CA SER A 137 4.77 1.26 -5.51
C SER A 137 5.98 1.61 -4.67
N LEU A 138 5.80 2.49 -3.68
CA LEU A 138 6.85 2.92 -2.77
C LEU A 138 6.75 2.21 -1.42
N GLY A 139 7.86 1.60 -1.01
CA GLY A 139 8.12 1.07 0.32
C GLY A 139 7.24 -0.09 0.78
N ASP A 140 7.75 -0.82 1.79
CA ASP A 140 7.05 -1.89 2.51
C ASP A 140 6.95 -1.56 4.00
N GLN A 141 6.68 -0.29 4.34
CA GLN A 141 6.51 0.15 5.73
C GLN A 141 5.33 -0.59 6.37
N ARG A 142 5.61 -1.68 7.08
CA ARG A 142 4.59 -2.53 7.67
C ARG A 142 4.52 -2.35 9.17
N ILE A 143 3.31 -2.23 9.69
CA ILE A 143 3.04 -2.39 11.12
C ILE A 143 2.54 -3.82 11.33
N VAL A 144 3.12 -4.51 12.29
CA VAL A 144 2.57 -5.80 12.75
C VAL A 144 1.69 -5.51 13.97
N ASP A 145 0.40 -5.79 13.85
CA ASP A 145 -0.57 -5.74 14.95
C ASP A 145 -1.06 -7.16 15.22
N LYS A 146 -0.47 -7.80 16.24
CA LYS A 146 -0.73 -9.21 16.63
C LYS A 146 -0.57 -10.18 15.45
N PHE A 147 -1.68 -10.56 14.83
CA PHE A 147 -1.73 -11.50 13.70
C PHE A 147 -1.86 -10.80 12.34
N PHE A 148 -1.84 -9.47 12.31
CA PHE A 148 -2.11 -8.68 11.12
C PHE A 148 -0.88 -7.88 10.69
N ILE A 149 -0.66 -7.86 9.38
CA ILE A 149 0.31 -6.97 8.75
C ILE A 149 -0.48 -5.83 8.12
N ILE A 150 -0.37 -4.63 8.69
CA ILE A 150 -0.95 -3.41 8.15
C ILE A 150 0.08 -2.80 7.22
N ARG A 151 -0.29 -2.67 5.95
CA ARG A 151 0.58 -2.11 4.92
C ARG A 151 -0.08 -0.91 4.24
N PRO A 152 0.40 0.33 4.45
CA PRO A 152 0.03 1.46 3.64
C PRO A 152 0.56 1.22 2.23
N LYS A 153 -0.26 1.50 1.22
CA LYS A 153 0.12 1.28 -0.17
C LYS A 153 0.08 2.62 -0.89
N ALA A 154 1.24 3.16 -1.24
CA ALA A 154 1.36 4.25 -2.20
C ALA A 154 1.68 3.63 -3.57
N GLU A 155 0.65 3.46 -4.41
CA GLU A 155 0.78 2.94 -5.77
C GLU A 155 0.14 3.92 -6.77
N PHE A 156 0.82 4.18 -7.88
CA PHE A 156 0.33 5.06 -8.92
C PHE A 156 0.74 4.56 -10.31
N GLU A 157 -0.12 4.82 -11.31
CA GLU A 157 0.18 4.55 -12.71
C GLU A 157 1.22 5.56 -13.22
N VAL A 158 2.19 5.07 -14.00
CA VAL A 158 3.29 5.85 -14.55
C VAL A 158 3.47 5.57 -16.04
N GLY A 159 4.19 6.45 -16.73
CA GLY A 159 4.55 6.24 -18.13
C GLY A 159 5.57 5.11 -18.32
N ARG A 160 5.56 4.49 -19.50
CA ARG A 160 6.53 3.42 -19.86
C ARG A 160 8.00 3.84 -19.73
N THR A 161 8.30 5.14 -19.84
CA THR A 161 9.65 5.69 -19.77
C THR A 161 10.16 5.82 -18.33
N THR A 162 9.30 5.75 -17.32
CA THR A 162 9.67 5.91 -15.90
C THR A 162 10.67 4.86 -15.45
N LEU A 163 10.52 3.61 -15.88
CA LEU A 163 11.50 2.55 -15.56
C LEU A 163 12.88 2.91 -16.12
N GLY A 164 12.98 3.31 -17.39
CA GLY A 164 14.23 3.72 -17.99
C GLY A 164 14.87 4.93 -17.28
N GLY A 165 14.05 5.89 -16.85
CA GLY A 165 14.51 7.02 -16.04
C GLY A 165 15.10 6.61 -14.69
N LEU A 166 14.46 5.67 -13.97
CA LEU A 166 14.98 5.14 -12.71
C LEU A 166 16.32 4.43 -12.90
N LEU A 167 16.46 3.62 -13.95
CA LEU A 167 17.74 2.95 -14.26
C LEU A 167 18.84 3.96 -14.60
N ALA A 168 18.53 5.01 -15.36
CA ALA A 168 19.49 6.07 -15.69
C ALA A 168 19.94 6.87 -14.44
N LEU A 169 19.09 6.96 -13.42
CA LEU A 169 19.42 7.53 -12.11
C LEU A 169 20.23 6.56 -11.21
N GLY A 170 20.54 5.36 -11.70
CA GLY A 170 21.37 4.37 -11.02
C GLY A 170 20.60 3.40 -10.12
N TYR A 171 19.27 3.35 -10.19
CA TYR A 171 18.53 2.27 -9.54
C TYR A 171 18.84 0.93 -10.21
N SER A 172 19.05 -0.10 -9.41
CA SER A 172 19.36 -1.45 -9.87
C SER A 172 18.19 -2.40 -9.65
N VAL A 173 17.80 -3.16 -10.68
CA VAL A 173 16.82 -4.25 -10.52
C VAL A 173 17.47 -5.39 -9.73
N VAL A 174 16.94 -5.69 -8.54
CA VAL A 174 17.45 -6.78 -7.67
C VAL A 174 16.71 -8.08 -7.91
N VAL A 175 15.40 -8.00 -8.10
CA VAL A 175 14.57 -9.17 -8.43
C VAL A 175 13.53 -8.77 -9.47
N SER A 176 13.28 -9.69 -10.41
CA SER A 176 12.25 -9.59 -11.42
C SER A 176 11.56 -10.93 -11.59
N PHE A 177 10.23 -10.96 -11.59
CA PHE A 177 9.47 -12.18 -11.82
C PHE A 177 8.16 -11.91 -12.54
N LYS A 178 7.69 -12.95 -13.23
CA LYS A 178 6.37 -12.98 -13.87
C LYS A 178 5.35 -13.52 -12.89
N ARG A 179 4.21 -12.87 -12.83
CA ARG A 179 3.05 -13.30 -12.03
C ARG A 179 1.81 -13.29 -12.89
N THR A 180 1.13 -14.42 -12.97
CA THR A 180 -0.20 -14.51 -13.57
C THR A 180 -1.24 -14.37 -12.47
N SER A 181 -2.27 -13.56 -12.67
CA SER A 181 -3.39 -13.42 -11.73
C SER A 181 -4.71 -13.66 -12.43
N ARG A 182 -5.48 -14.63 -11.95
CA ARG A 182 -6.85 -14.86 -12.38
C ARG A 182 -7.80 -14.40 -11.29
N THR A 183 -8.60 -13.39 -11.58
CA THR A 183 -9.47 -12.70 -10.62
C THR A 183 -10.95 -12.97 -10.90
N VAL A 184 -11.75 -13.04 -9.85
CA VAL A 184 -13.22 -13.01 -9.91
C VAL A 184 -13.72 -12.08 -8.81
N LYS A 185 -14.64 -11.21 -9.16
CA LYS A 185 -15.32 -10.31 -8.22
C LYS A 185 -16.70 -10.85 -7.87
N ARG A 186 -17.02 -10.91 -6.58
CA ARG A 186 -18.34 -11.24 -6.04
C ARG A 186 -18.71 -10.14 -5.06
N ASP A 187 -19.65 -9.27 -5.44
CA ASP A 187 -20.05 -8.10 -4.65
C ASP A 187 -18.83 -7.23 -4.26
N GLN A 188 -18.50 -7.19 -2.97
CA GLN A 188 -17.36 -6.46 -2.40
C GLN A 188 -16.11 -7.33 -2.19
N LEU A 189 -16.20 -8.63 -2.47
CA LEU A 189 -15.10 -9.59 -2.34
C LEU A 189 -14.40 -9.81 -3.70
N LEU A 190 -13.09 -9.65 -3.72
CA LEU A 190 -12.23 -10.00 -4.85
C LEU A 190 -11.44 -11.26 -4.49
N ILE A 191 -11.57 -12.28 -5.32
CA ILE A 191 -10.85 -13.56 -5.20
C ILE A 191 -9.85 -13.63 -6.35
N ALA A 192 -8.59 -13.91 -6.07
CA ALA A 192 -7.55 -14.05 -7.09
C ALA A 192 -6.73 -15.32 -6.87
N ALA A 193 -6.53 -16.11 -7.91
CA ALA A 193 -5.46 -17.11 -7.95
C ALA A 193 -4.23 -16.48 -8.61
N GLU A 194 -3.12 -16.42 -7.89
CA GLU A 194 -1.84 -15.88 -8.37
C GLU A 194 -0.83 -17.02 -8.54
N THR A 195 -0.14 -17.07 -9.67
CA THR A 195 0.98 -18.00 -9.91
C THR A 195 2.24 -17.19 -10.21
N ILE A 196 3.36 -17.54 -9.56
CA ILE A 196 4.66 -16.89 -9.78
C ILE A 196 5.56 -17.88 -10.52
N ASP A 197 5.89 -17.56 -11.77
CA ASP A 197 6.52 -18.49 -12.71
C ASP A 197 7.88 -18.99 -12.21
N SER A 198 8.70 -18.10 -11.66
CA SER A 198 10.07 -18.41 -11.21
C SER A 198 10.11 -19.31 -9.97
N LEU A 199 9.04 -19.33 -9.18
CA LEU A 199 8.94 -20.16 -7.97
C LEU A 199 8.15 -21.45 -8.23
N ASN A 200 7.42 -21.54 -9.35
CA ASN A 200 6.41 -22.55 -9.60
C ASN A 200 5.40 -22.67 -8.44
N GLU A 201 5.11 -21.55 -7.78
CA GLU A 201 4.21 -21.49 -6.62
C GLU A 201 2.91 -20.79 -7.00
N SER A 202 1.82 -21.30 -6.44
CA SER A 202 0.48 -20.72 -6.59
C SER A 202 -0.07 -20.28 -5.25
N PHE A 203 -0.83 -19.19 -5.26
CA PHE A 203 -1.41 -18.56 -4.09
C PHE A 203 -2.88 -18.23 -4.33
N LEU A 204 -3.69 -18.38 -3.28
CA LEU A 204 -5.04 -17.82 -3.23
C LEU A 204 -5.00 -16.49 -2.49
N VAL A 205 -5.61 -15.46 -3.08
CA VAL A 205 -5.69 -14.13 -2.49
C VAL A 205 -7.15 -13.70 -2.39
N LEU A 206 -7.60 -13.36 -1.19
CA LEU A 206 -8.91 -12.76 -0.93
C LEU A 206 -8.72 -11.30 -0.55
N LYS A 207 -9.51 -10.41 -1.14
CA LYS A 207 -9.51 -8.98 -0.79
C LYS A 207 -10.92 -8.46 -0.60
N GLY A 208 -11.16 -7.64 0.43
CA GLY A 208 -12.47 -7.07 0.69
C GLY A 208 -12.49 -6.11 1.89
N PRO A 209 -13.59 -5.36 2.09
CA PRO A 209 -13.70 -4.34 3.13
C PRO A 209 -14.08 -4.89 4.51
N SER A 210 -14.47 -6.16 4.61
CA SER A 210 -14.91 -6.80 5.87
C SER A 210 -14.02 -7.99 6.22
N ARG A 211 -13.75 -8.15 7.52
CA ARG A 211 -13.18 -9.38 8.10
C ARG A 211 -14.26 -10.42 8.45
N LYS A 212 -15.53 -9.99 8.53
CA LYS A 212 -16.66 -10.87 8.89
C LYS A 212 -17.15 -11.58 7.63
N VAL A 213 -17.18 -12.91 7.72
CA VAL A 213 -17.90 -13.82 6.80
C VAL A 213 -19.39 -13.73 7.09
#